data_AF-A0A2E8KDW0-F1
#
_entry.id   AF-A0A2E8KDW0-F1
#
_cell.length_a   1.000
_cell.length_b   1.000
_cell.length_c   1.000
_cell.angle_alpha   90.00
_cell.angle_beta   90.00
_cell.angle_gamma   90.00
#
_symmetry.space_group_name_H-M   'P 1'
#
loop_
_entity.id
_entity.type
_entity.pdbx_description
1 polymer ?
#
loop_
_entity_poly.entity_id
_entity_poly.type
_entity_poly.pdbx_seq_one_letter_code
_entity_poly.pdbx_strand_id
1 'polypeptide(L)'
;MEKQHIQMYEQEQELVEGLVRKDNAAFRKAIKQYQPAMLYLAHSFVSNKIADEVVQESWFSAIRALPNFERRSSLKTWLLRIVANEAKARLRKENRLISLEAMTSENKTLSDRYDNNGQWAGNIPLQWDSDSPDELLCPLRSSNSAWTCRSKSYLHFRAQP
;
A
#
# COMPACT_ATOMS: atom_id res chain seq x y z
N MET A 1 39.33 1.93 -14.07
CA MET A 1 38.93 3.33 -14.37
C MET A 1 37.48 3.66 -13.97
N GLU A 2 36.70 2.72 -13.42
CA GLU A 2 35.23 2.88 -13.28
C GLU A 2 34.76 3.68 -12.05
N LYS A 3 35.61 3.89 -11.04
CA LYS A 3 35.21 4.55 -9.78
C LYS A 3 34.88 6.05 -9.90
N GLN A 4 35.44 6.76 -10.89
CA GLN A 4 35.31 8.21 -11.00
C GLN A 4 33.90 8.69 -11.40
N HIS A 5 33.11 7.86 -12.09
CA HIS A 5 31.83 8.29 -12.66
C HIS A 5 30.67 8.37 -11.64
N ILE A 6 30.86 7.89 -10.40
CA ILE A 6 29.83 7.88 -9.34
C ILE A 6 29.83 9.22 -8.55
N GLN A 7 30.91 9.99 -8.60
CA GLN A 7 31.07 11.25 -7.85
C GLN A 7 30.57 12.50 -8.60
N MET A 8 29.96 12.36 -9.79
CA MET A 8 29.60 13.49 -10.65
C MET A 8 28.28 14.23 -10.28
N TYR A 9 27.61 13.82 -9.21
CA TYR A 9 26.29 14.34 -8.80
C TYR A 9 26.23 14.55 -7.29
N GLU A 10 27.03 15.47 -6.75
CA GLU A 10 27.10 15.68 -5.29
C GLU A 10 25.87 16.41 -4.74
N GLN A 11 25.20 17.24 -5.53
CA GLN A 11 23.95 17.87 -5.13
C GLN A 11 22.72 17.05 -5.55
N GLU A 12 21.71 16.97 -4.67
CA GLU A 12 20.44 16.26 -4.96
C GLU A 12 19.72 16.89 -6.17
N GLN A 13 19.86 18.20 -6.39
CA GLN A 13 19.29 18.89 -7.56
C GLN A 13 19.90 18.41 -8.88
N GLU A 14 21.23 18.37 -8.97
CA GLU A 14 21.94 17.88 -10.17
C GLU A 14 21.59 16.43 -10.47
N LEU A 15 21.48 15.61 -9.40
CA LEU A 15 21.05 14.21 -9.51
C LEU A 15 19.63 14.10 -10.08
N VAL A 16 18.67 14.88 -9.57
CA VAL A 16 17.30 14.94 -10.11
C VAL A 16 17.31 15.36 -11.59
N GLU A 17 18.10 16.35 -11.97
CA GLU A 17 18.19 16.83 -13.37
C GLU A 17 18.89 15.83 -14.30
N GLY A 18 19.86 15.04 -13.80
CA GLY A 18 20.41 13.88 -14.51
C GLY A 18 19.38 12.77 -14.71
N LEU A 19 18.60 12.45 -13.67
CA LEU A 19 17.55 11.43 -13.73
C LEU A 19 16.41 11.82 -14.67
N VAL A 20 15.96 13.10 -14.69
CA VAL A 20 14.95 13.60 -15.63
C VAL A 20 15.43 13.52 -17.09
N ARG A 21 16.72 13.79 -17.34
CA ARG A 21 17.38 13.59 -18.64
C ARG A 21 17.65 12.11 -18.98
N LYS A 22 17.27 11.18 -18.11
CA LYS A 22 17.50 9.72 -18.22
C LYS A 22 18.97 9.33 -18.31
N ASP A 23 19.87 10.06 -17.66
CA ASP A 23 21.29 9.69 -17.61
C ASP A 23 21.50 8.41 -16.78
N ASN A 24 22.12 7.42 -17.42
CA ASN A 24 22.53 6.16 -16.80
C ASN A 24 23.48 6.33 -15.60
N ALA A 25 24.33 7.37 -15.58
CA ALA A 25 25.21 7.64 -14.43
C ALA A 25 24.42 8.19 -13.24
N ALA A 26 23.48 9.12 -13.47
CA ALA A 26 22.55 9.60 -12.46
C ALA A 26 21.71 8.44 -11.87
N PHE A 27 21.18 7.56 -12.73
CA PHE A 27 20.46 6.36 -12.29
C PHE A 27 21.29 5.45 -11.40
N ARG A 28 22.52 5.10 -11.82
CA ARG A 28 23.41 4.26 -11.01
C ARG A 28 23.74 4.88 -9.66
N LYS A 29 23.93 6.21 -9.57
CA LYS A 29 24.14 6.88 -8.28
C LYS A 29 22.88 6.82 -7.40
N ALA A 30 21.72 7.20 -7.94
CA ALA A 30 20.46 7.21 -7.20
C ALA A 30 20.07 5.82 -6.68
N ILE A 31 20.19 4.79 -7.52
CA ILE A 31 19.95 3.39 -7.12
C ILE A 31 20.88 3.01 -5.96
N LYS A 32 22.20 3.20 -6.13
CA LYS A 32 23.20 2.88 -5.09
C LYS A 32 22.95 3.63 -3.77
N GLN A 33 22.45 4.86 -3.83
CA GLN A 33 22.24 5.73 -2.67
C GLN A 33 20.93 5.46 -1.94
N TYR A 34 19.84 5.17 -2.65
CA TYR A 34 18.49 5.10 -2.07
C TYR A 34 17.92 3.67 -2.00
N GLN A 35 18.34 2.73 -2.86
CA GLN A 35 17.81 1.35 -2.86
C GLN A 35 17.91 0.66 -1.50
N PRO A 36 19.00 0.75 -0.71
CA PRO A 36 19.06 0.10 0.61
C PRO A 36 17.99 0.60 1.58
N ALA A 37 17.69 1.91 1.56
CA ALA A 37 16.64 2.50 2.40
C ALA A 37 15.23 2.13 1.89
N MET A 38 15.05 2.02 0.58
CA MET A 38 13.80 1.57 -0.05
C MET A 38 13.51 0.10 0.31
N LEU A 39 14.51 -0.79 0.22
CA LEU A 39 14.39 -2.20 0.62
C LEU A 39 14.08 -2.34 2.11
N TYR A 40 14.83 -1.64 2.97
CA TYR A 40 14.56 -1.65 4.42
C TYR A 40 13.11 -1.25 4.75
N LEU A 41 12.57 -0.23 4.07
CA LEU A 41 11.18 0.16 4.24
C LEU A 41 10.21 -0.89 3.67
N ALA A 42 10.47 -1.47 2.50
CA ALA A 42 9.62 -2.50 1.89
C ALA A 42 9.53 -3.77 2.77
N HIS A 43 10.64 -4.22 3.36
CA HIS A 43 10.67 -5.34 4.30
C HIS A 43 9.81 -5.11 5.56
N SER A 44 9.51 -3.87 5.95
CA SER A 44 8.60 -3.58 7.05
C SER A 44 7.11 -3.83 6.74
N PHE A 45 6.77 -4.08 5.46
CA PHE A 45 5.40 -4.31 4.99
C PHE A 45 5.18 -5.68 4.36
N VAL A 46 6.19 -6.26 3.70
CA VAL A 46 6.07 -7.48 2.89
C VAL A 46 7.27 -8.42 3.05
N SER A 47 7.11 -9.69 2.68
CA SER A 47 8.17 -10.71 2.75
C SER A 47 9.39 -10.36 1.87
N ASN A 48 10.54 -10.97 2.15
CA ASN A 48 11.81 -10.65 1.48
C ASN A 48 11.71 -10.71 -0.06
N LYS A 49 11.08 -11.75 -0.62
CA LYS A 49 10.93 -11.91 -2.07
C LYS A 49 10.08 -10.81 -2.70
N ILE A 50 9.03 -10.37 -2.01
CA ILE A 50 8.07 -9.36 -2.49
C ILE A 50 8.65 -7.95 -2.31
N ALA A 51 9.51 -7.72 -1.31
CA ALA A 51 10.15 -6.44 -1.09
C ALA A 51 11.04 -6.00 -2.27
N ASP A 52 11.79 -6.93 -2.87
CA ASP A 52 12.59 -6.67 -4.07
C ASP A 52 11.70 -6.25 -5.26
N GLU A 53 10.62 -6.98 -5.52
CA GLU A 53 9.62 -6.64 -6.56
C GLU A 53 9.00 -5.25 -6.32
N VAL A 54 8.59 -4.96 -5.08
CA VAL A 54 8.01 -3.67 -4.69
C VAL A 54 8.98 -2.52 -4.92
N VAL A 55 10.27 -2.71 -4.62
CA VAL A 55 11.29 -1.67 -4.87
C VAL A 55 11.57 -1.49 -6.36
N GLN A 56 11.54 -2.57 -7.16
CA GLN A 56 11.67 -2.48 -8.63
C GLN A 56 10.51 -1.70 -9.25
N GLU A 57 9.26 -2.03 -8.90
CA GLU A 57 8.08 -1.30 -9.37
C GLU A 57 8.08 0.16 -8.88
N SER A 58 8.51 0.39 -7.63
CA SER A 58 8.66 1.74 -7.08
C SER A 58 9.65 2.60 -7.87
N TRP A 59 10.74 2.01 -8.41
CA TRP A 59 11.65 2.72 -9.31
C TRP A 59 10.99 3.05 -10.65
N PHE A 60 10.18 2.15 -11.22
CA PHE A 60 9.43 2.43 -12.45
C PHE A 60 8.39 3.54 -12.24
N SER A 61 7.58 3.46 -11.19
CA SER A 61 6.65 4.51 -10.75
C SER A 61 7.37 5.84 -10.51
N ALA A 62 8.53 5.83 -9.85
CA ALA A 62 9.34 7.02 -9.63
C ALA A 62 9.84 7.64 -10.94
N ILE A 63 10.39 6.86 -11.87
CA ILE A 63 10.90 7.37 -13.16
C ILE A 63 9.78 8.06 -13.97
N ARG A 64 8.57 7.50 -13.95
CA ARG A 64 7.41 8.06 -14.64
C ARG A 64 6.88 9.34 -13.98
N ALA A 65 6.95 9.42 -12.65
CA ALA A 65 6.49 10.59 -11.89
C ALA A 65 7.54 11.71 -11.75
N LEU A 66 8.82 11.41 -11.99
CA LEU A 66 9.94 12.33 -11.73
C LEU A 66 9.87 13.67 -12.47
N PRO A 67 9.39 13.78 -13.74
CA PRO A 67 9.24 15.07 -14.40
C PRO A 67 8.31 16.05 -13.66
N ASN A 68 7.40 15.53 -12.84
CA ASN A 68 6.45 16.30 -12.02
C ASN A 68 6.94 16.47 -10.57
N PHE A 69 8.21 16.19 -10.27
CA PHE A 69 8.76 16.33 -8.92
C PHE A 69 9.08 17.78 -8.57
N GLU A 70 8.13 18.46 -7.94
CA GLU A 70 8.19 19.87 -7.53
C GLU A 70 9.20 20.20 -6.40
N ARG A 71 10.03 19.25 -5.96
CA ARG A 71 11.08 19.43 -4.92
C ARG A 71 10.59 19.96 -3.56
N ARG A 72 9.28 19.86 -3.25
CA ARG A 72 8.68 20.21 -1.94
C ARG A 72 9.10 19.30 -0.77
N SER A 73 9.90 18.27 -1.04
CA SER A 73 10.55 17.38 -0.08
C SER A 73 11.87 16.87 -0.67
N SER A 74 12.76 16.28 0.12
CA SER A 74 13.93 15.59 -0.45
C SER A 74 13.52 14.42 -1.36
N LEU A 75 14.37 14.09 -2.33
CA LEU A 75 14.20 12.94 -3.22
C LEU A 75 14.07 11.64 -2.42
N LYS A 76 14.87 11.47 -1.34
CA LYS A 76 14.76 10.34 -0.41
C LYS A 76 13.36 10.22 0.18
N THR A 77 12.79 11.31 0.70
CA THR A 77 11.45 11.31 1.32
C THR A 77 10.37 10.94 0.30
N TRP A 78 10.51 11.44 -0.93
CA TRP A 78 9.56 11.16 -2.01
C TRP A 78 9.62 9.70 -2.48
N LEU A 79 10.82 9.14 -2.70
CA LEU A 79 11.02 7.72 -3.03
C LEU A 79 10.44 6.79 -1.96
N LEU A 80 10.70 7.07 -0.67
CA LEU A 80 10.16 6.25 0.42
C LEU A 80 8.63 6.32 0.53
N ARG A 81 8.00 7.44 0.12
CA ARG A 81 6.53 7.53 0.02
C ARG A 81 5.98 6.66 -1.12
N ILE A 82 6.66 6.59 -2.26
CA ILE A 82 6.28 5.69 -3.37
C ILE A 82 6.34 4.23 -2.88
N VAL A 83 7.47 3.81 -2.29
CA VAL A 83 7.63 2.44 -1.74
C VAL A 83 6.56 2.11 -0.71
N ALA A 84 6.27 3.01 0.23
CA ALA A 84 5.23 2.79 1.23
C ALA A 84 3.82 2.69 0.62
N ASN A 85 3.55 3.32 -0.52
CA ASN A 85 2.28 3.20 -1.23
C ASN A 85 2.18 1.88 -1.99
N GLU A 86 3.21 1.51 -2.75
CA GLU A 86 3.26 0.25 -3.51
C GLU A 86 3.20 -0.97 -2.57
N ALA A 87 3.99 -0.97 -1.49
CA ALA A 87 3.98 -2.04 -0.49
C ALA A 87 2.58 -2.22 0.16
N LYS A 88 1.90 -1.12 0.48
CA LYS A 88 0.52 -1.16 1.01
C LYS A 88 -0.50 -1.59 -0.05
N ALA A 89 -0.31 -1.24 -1.32
CA ALA A 89 -1.15 -1.71 -2.40
C ALA A 89 -1.00 -3.24 -2.60
N ARG A 90 0.24 -3.74 -2.57
CA ARG A 90 0.59 -5.17 -2.64
C ARG A 90 -0.03 -5.96 -1.48
N LEU A 91 0.17 -5.51 -0.23
CA LEU A 91 -0.43 -6.11 0.97
C LEU A 91 -1.98 -6.14 0.93
N ARG A 92 -2.62 -5.05 0.47
CA ARG A 92 -4.08 -5.00 0.28
C ARG A 92 -4.59 -5.87 -0.88
N LYS A 93 -3.72 -6.26 -1.82
CA LYS A 93 -4.06 -7.20 -2.89
C LYS A 93 -3.97 -8.62 -2.35
N GLU A 94 -2.89 -8.95 -1.63
CA GLU A 94 -2.68 -10.25 -0.99
C GLU A 94 -3.76 -10.57 0.05
N ASN A 95 -4.09 -9.65 0.96
CA ASN A 95 -5.17 -9.87 1.94
C ASN A 95 -6.56 -10.07 1.31
N ARG A 96 -6.74 -9.72 0.04
CA ARG A 96 -7.98 -9.94 -0.72
C ARG A 96 -8.00 -11.28 -1.45
N LEU A 97 -6.82 -11.87 -1.65
CA LEU A 97 -6.60 -13.17 -2.27
C LEU A 97 -6.43 -14.19 -1.14
N ILE A 98 -7.54 -14.57 -0.52
CA ILE A 98 -7.56 -15.72 0.39
C ILE A 98 -7.05 -16.92 -0.41
N SER A 99 -5.99 -17.58 0.07
CA SER A 99 -5.50 -18.79 -0.58
C SER A 99 -6.61 -19.83 -0.65
N LEU A 100 -6.79 -20.47 -1.81
CA LEU A 100 -7.77 -21.54 -1.97
C LEU A 100 -7.50 -22.68 -0.96
N GLU A 101 -6.22 -22.88 -0.61
CA GLU A 101 -5.75 -23.83 0.39
C GLU A 101 -6.20 -23.46 1.82
N ALA A 102 -6.25 -22.16 2.14
CA ALA A 102 -6.82 -21.66 3.40
C ALA A 102 -8.35 -21.84 3.43
N MET A 103 -9.03 -21.67 2.30
CA MET A 103 -10.47 -21.95 2.16
C MET A 103 -10.80 -23.45 2.33
N THR A 104 -9.86 -24.35 2.01
CA THR A 104 -10.02 -25.80 2.22
C THR A 104 -9.56 -26.28 3.59
N SER A 105 -8.63 -25.57 4.25
CA SER A 105 -8.05 -26.00 5.54
C SER A 105 -8.95 -25.74 6.76
N GLU A 106 -9.87 -24.77 6.68
CA GLU A 106 -10.77 -24.42 7.81
C GLU A 106 -12.24 -24.77 7.55
N ASN A 107 -12.60 -25.19 6.33
CA ASN A 107 -13.90 -25.79 6.10
C ASN A 107 -13.91 -27.23 6.60
N LYS A 108 -14.64 -27.48 7.69
CA LYS A 108 -15.59 -28.60 7.69
C LYS A 108 -16.25 -28.62 6.31
N THR A 109 -16.18 -29.75 5.61
CA THR A 109 -16.71 -29.94 4.26
C THR A 109 -18.11 -29.34 4.20
N LEU A 110 -18.53 -28.73 3.08
CA LEU A 110 -19.91 -28.23 2.98
C LEU A 110 -20.95 -29.32 3.31
N SER A 111 -20.61 -30.60 3.05
CA SER A 111 -21.36 -31.78 3.47
C SER A 111 -21.47 -31.97 4.99
N ASP A 112 -20.43 -31.65 5.77
CA ASP A 112 -20.38 -31.82 7.23
C ASP A 112 -21.26 -30.80 7.98
N ARG A 113 -21.87 -29.87 7.24
CA ARG A 113 -22.85 -28.89 7.74
C ARG A 113 -24.29 -29.42 7.67
N TYR A 114 -24.52 -30.54 6.99
CA TYR A 114 -25.83 -31.16 6.82
C TYR A 114 -25.87 -32.56 7.44
N ASP A 115 -27.02 -32.94 7.99
CA ASP A 115 -27.29 -34.30 8.43
C ASP A 115 -27.73 -35.18 7.24
N ASN A 116 -27.92 -36.47 7.49
CA ASN A 116 -28.36 -37.42 6.45
C ASN A 116 -29.78 -37.14 5.90
N ASN A 117 -30.52 -36.19 6.49
CA ASN A 117 -31.84 -35.75 6.05
C ASN A 117 -31.79 -34.40 5.31
N GLY A 118 -30.60 -33.83 5.10
CA GLY A 118 -30.40 -32.52 4.48
C GLY A 118 -30.67 -31.31 5.38
N GLN A 119 -30.82 -31.52 6.69
CA GLN A 119 -31.01 -30.46 7.69
C GLN A 119 -29.66 -30.01 8.28
N TRP A 120 -29.59 -28.83 8.91
CA TRP A 120 -28.32 -28.33 9.46
C TRP A 120 -27.82 -29.18 10.64
N ALA A 121 -26.63 -29.77 10.50
CA ALA A 121 -26.02 -30.64 11.49
C ALA A 121 -25.42 -29.87 12.68
N GLY A 122 -26.27 -29.56 13.68
CA GLY A 122 -25.82 -29.31 15.05
C GLY A 122 -25.16 -27.95 15.33
N ASN A 123 -25.16 -27.02 14.37
CA ASN A 123 -24.99 -25.59 14.62
C ASN A 123 -25.45 -24.76 13.42
N ILE A 124 -26.74 -24.37 13.46
CA ILE A 124 -27.26 -23.28 12.62
C ILE A 124 -26.39 -22.04 12.86
N PRO A 125 -26.03 -21.28 11.82
CA PRO A 125 -25.58 -19.91 11.97
C PRO A 125 -26.71 -19.08 12.57
N LEU A 126 -26.81 -19.08 13.90
CA LEU A 126 -27.41 -17.99 14.65
C LEU A 126 -26.76 -16.69 14.14
N GLN A 127 -27.54 -15.62 14.01
CA GLN A 127 -27.15 -14.37 13.36
C GLN A 127 -26.60 -14.53 11.92
N TRP A 128 -27.50 -14.93 11.00
CA TRP A 128 -27.77 -13.99 9.91
C TRP A 128 -28.40 -12.79 10.59
N ASP A 129 -27.72 -11.63 10.55
CA ASP A 129 -28.17 -10.47 11.31
C ASP A 129 -29.63 -10.16 10.96
N SER A 130 -30.46 -9.98 11.99
CA SER A 130 -31.87 -9.66 11.86
C SER A 130 -32.07 -8.19 11.47
N ASP A 131 -31.25 -7.72 10.54
CA ASP A 131 -31.36 -6.42 9.90
C ASP A 131 -32.72 -6.37 9.21
N SER A 132 -33.70 -5.75 9.90
CA SER A 132 -34.91 -5.31 9.23
C SER A 132 -34.49 -4.42 8.05
N PRO A 133 -35.16 -4.45 6.89
CA PRO A 133 -34.84 -3.55 5.78
C PRO A 133 -34.73 -2.07 6.19
N ASP A 134 -35.44 -1.65 7.25
CA ASP A 134 -35.37 -0.31 7.82
C ASP A 134 -34.04 0.02 8.54
N GLU A 135 -33.34 -0.96 9.14
CA GLU A 135 -32.03 -0.74 9.80
C GLU A 135 -30.93 -0.49 8.78
N LEU A 136 -30.93 -1.21 7.65
CA LEU A 136 -30.01 -0.99 6.52
C LEU A 136 -30.19 0.39 5.87
N LEU A 137 -31.36 1.00 6.02
CA LEU A 137 -31.71 2.31 5.43
C LEU A 137 -31.45 3.49 6.37
N CYS A 138 -31.09 3.26 7.64
CA CYS A 138 -30.90 4.29 8.65
C CYS A 138 -29.41 4.53 8.98
N PRO A 139 -28.70 5.42 8.28
CA PRO A 139 -27.39 5.85 8.72
C PRO A 139 -27.52 6.80 9.92
N LEU A 140 -27.43 6.29 11.15
CA LEU A 140 -26.65 6.88 12.27
C LEU A 140 -26.96 6.25 13.66
N ARG A 141 -25.85 5.94 14.38
CA ARG A 141 -25.64 6.08 15.84
C ARG A 141 -26.01 4.90 16.76
N SER A 142 -25.16 4.35 17.65
CA SER A 142 -23.69 4.27 17.86
C SER A 142 -23.45 3.69 19.28
N SER A 143 -22.49 2.76 19.42
CA SER A 143 -21.79 2.37 20.68
C SER A 143 -20.71 1.32 20.33
N ASN A 144 -19.56 1.11 20.98
CA ASN A 144 -18.64 1.92 21.80
C ASN A 144 -17.29 1.15 21.85
N SER A 145 -16.10 1.70 22.13
CA SER A 145 -15.65 3.11 22.22
C SER A 145 -14.10 3.18 22.17
N ALA A 146 -13.51 3.23 20.97
CA ALA A 146 -12.07 3.44 20.76
C ALA A 146 -11.84 4.29 19.50
N TRP A 147 -10.66 4.90 19.37
CA TRP A 147 -10.28 5.88 18.33
C TRP A 147 -10.93 7.27 18.50
N THR A 148 -10.29 8.03 19.39
CA THR A 148 -10.50 9.46 19.60
C THR A 148 -10.14 10.30 18.36
N CYS A 149 -10.78 11.46 18.28
CA CYS A 149 -10.59 12.53 17.29
C CYS A 149 -9.16 12.78 16.82
N ARG A 150 -9.00 13.11 15.52
CA ARG A 150 -8.01 14.12 15.10
C ARG A 150 -8.59 15.15 14.13
N SER A 151 -8.69 16.38 14.64
CA SER A 151 -8.79 17.68 13.94
C SER A 151 -9.83 17.89 12.84
N LYS A 152 -10.91 18.59 13.20
CA LYS A 152 -11.57 19.60 12.35
C LYS A 152 -10.67 20.84 12.20
N SER A 153 -11.08 21.71 11.26
CA SER A 153 -10.75 23.15 11.11
C SER A 153 -9.62 23.52 10.14
N TYR A 154 -10.01 23.86 8.91
CA TYR A 154 -9.89 25.20 8.27
C TYR A 154 -10.83 25.16 7.05
N LEU A 155 -12.05 25.68 7.21
CA LEU A 155 -12.48 27.04 6.86
C LEU A 155 -12.69 27.27 5.34
N HIS A 156 -13.94 27.56 5.04
CA HIS A 156 -14.56 27.83 3.74
C HIS A 156 -14.45 29.32 3.42
N PHE A 157 -13.98 29.74 2.23
CA PHE A 157 -14.14 31.13 1.78
C PHE A 157 -14.09 31.35 0.26
N ARG A 158 -14.95 32.27 -0.22
CA ARG A 158 -15.20 32.75 -1.60
C ARG A 158 -15.73 31.71 -2.59
N ALA A 159 -16.98 31.74 -3.06
CA ALA A 159 -17.90 32.82 -3.51
C ALA A 159 -17.65 33.31 -4.95
N GLN A 160 -18.68 33.10 -5.78
CA GLN A 160 -18.88 33.60 -7.15
C GLN A 160 -19.24 35.09 -7.14
N PRO A 161 -19.22 35.75 -8.32
CA PRO A 161 -20.45 35.93 -9.10
C PRO A 161 -20.53 35.06 -10.36
#